data_AF-A0A929J1S0-F1
#
_entry.id   AF-A0A929J1S0-F1
#
_cell.length_a   1.000
_cell.length_b   1.000
_cell.length_c   1.000
_cell.angle_alpha   90.00
_cell.angle_beta   90.00
_cell.angle_gamma   90.00
#
_symmetry.space_group_name_H-M   'P 1'
#
loop_
_entity.id
_entity.type
_entity.pdbx_description
1 polymer ?
#
loop_
_entity_poly.entity_id
_entity_poly.type
_entity_poly.pdbx_seq_one_letter_code
_entity_poly.pdbx_strand_id
1 'polypeptide(L)'
;MSETSYTKEMPFVQHLLELRDRLLKIIASVAVFLLILMPFANDLFHLLADPLLTKLPEGTQMIAIDVASPFFTPFKLTLVLS
;
A
#
# COMPACT_ATOMS: atom_id res chain seq x y z
N MET A 1 21.22 46.24 20.09
CA MET A 1 19.81 46.07 20.51
C MET A 1 19.00 45.65 19.29
N SER A 2 18.88 44.34 19.07
CA SER A 2 17.77 43.65 18.37
C SER A 2 18.19 42.20 18.19
N GLU A 3 17.97 41.49 19.29
CA GLU A 3 17.85 40.04 19.49
C GLU A 3 18.02 39.17 18.25
N THR A 4 19.15 38.45 18.21
CA THR A 4 19.26 37.18 17.51
C THR A 4 18.41 36.17 18.28
N SER A 5 17.08 36.28 18.15
CA SER A 5 16.14 35.27 18.60
C SER A 5 16.29 34.05 17.70
N TYR A 6 17.30 33.24 18.02
CA TYR A 6 17.33 31.82 17.69
C TYR A 6 16.01 31.23 18.17
N THR A 7 15.04 31.07 17.26
CA THR A 7 13.85 30.26 17.52
C THR A 7 14.32 28.82 17.69
N LYS A 8 14.64 28.48 18.94
CA LYS A 8 15.01 27.17 19.47
C LYS A 8 13.84 26.17 19.47
N GLU A 9 12.72 26.50 18.84
CA GLU A 9 11.42 25.88 19.09
C GLU A 9 10.59 25.76 17.80
N MET A 10 11.07 25.05 16.78
CA MET A 10 10.16 24.35 15.85
C MET A 10 10.62 22.90 15.58
N PRO A 11 10.85 22.09 16.64
CA PRO A 11 11.21 20.68 16.47
C PRO A 11 10.13 19.92 15.69
N PHE A 12 8.86 20.27 15.86
CA PHE A 12 7.73 19.57 15.23
C PHE A 12 7.75 19.65 13.69
N VAL A 13 7.98 20.84 13.12
CA VAL A 13 7.99 21.01 11.65
C VAL A 13 9.18 20.27 11.02
N GLN A 14 10.33 20.27 11.68
CA GLN A 14 11.51 19.53 11.22
C GLN A 14 11.29 18.01 11.25
N HIS A 15 10.68 17.48 12.33
CA HIS A 15 10.35 16.05 12.42
C HIS A 15 9.32 15.63 11.36
N LEU A 16 8.32 16.47 11.07
CA LEU A 16 7.36 16.19 9.99
C LEU A 16 8.02 16.18 8.61
N LEU A 17 8.99 17.06 8.38
CA LEU A 17 9.72 17.12 7.13
C LEU A 17 10.57 15.85 6.92
N GLU A 18 11.22 15.39 7.98
CA GLU A 18 11.97 14.14 7.98
C GLU A 18 11.04 12.93 7.76
N LEU A 19 9.86 12.92 8.40
CA LEU A 19 8.87 11.87 8.22
C LEU A 19 8.36 11.81 6.78
N ARG A 20 8.09 12.95 6.14
CA ARG A 20 7.71 13.01 4.72
C ARG A 20 8.79 12.39 3.83
N ASP A 21 10.04 12.78 4.03
CA ASP A 21 11.13 12.31 3.18
C ASP A 21 11.39 10.81 3.38
N ARG A 22 11.21 10.29 4.60
CA ARG A 22 11.24 8.84 4.87
C ARG A 22 10.05 8.13 4.25
N LEU A 23 8.84 8.68 4.37
CA LEU A 23 7.61 8.12 3.81
C LEU A 23 7.70 7.99 2.29
N LEU A 24 8.17 9.04 1.60
CA LEU A 24 8.35 9.01 0.14
C LEU A 24 9.35 7.93 -0.31
N LYS A 25 10.45 7.75 0.44
CA LYS A 25 11.42 6.68 0.17
C LYS A 25 10.83 5.29 0.40
N ILE A 26 10.03 5.10 1.44
CA ILE A 26 9.36 3.83 1.72
C ILE A 26 8.36 3.52 0.60
N ILE A 27 7.51 4.47 0.23
CA ILE A 27 6.54 4.31 -0.86
C ILE A 27 7.25 3.97 -2.18
N ALA A 28 8.33 4.69 -2.51
CA ALA A 28 9.12 4.41 -3.70
C ALA A 28 9.75 3.01 -3.68
N SER A 29 10.32 2.60 -2.54
CA SER A 29 10.87 1.25 -2.36
C SER A 29 9.81 0.17 -2.56
N VAL A 30 8.65 0.31 -1.89
CA VAL A 30 7.52 -0.62 -2.04
C VAL A 30 7.03 -0.68 -3.48
N ALA A 31 6.93 0.45 -4.18
CA ALA A 31 6.53 0.49 -5.58
C ALA A 31 7.53 -0.26 -6.48
N VAL A 32 8.83 -0.12 -6.24
CA VAL A 32 9.87 -0.85 -6.99
C VAL A 32 9.75 -2.36 -6.73
N PHE A 33 9.60 -2.79 -5.48
CA PHE A 33 9.37 -4.20 -5.17
C PHE A 33 8.12 -4.73 -5.84
N LEU A 34 7.02 -3.98 -5.81
CA LEU A 34 5.77 -4.38 -6.45
C LEU A 34 5.95 -4.56 -7.96
N LEU A 35 6.64 -3.64 -8.64
CA LEU A 35 6.92 -3.76 -10.08
C LEU A 35 7.78 -4.99 -10.41
N ILE A 36 8.78 -5.30 -9.58
CA ILE A 36 9.62 -6.49 -9.75
C ILE A 36 8.83 -7.78 -9.51
N LEU A 37 7.93 -7.79 -8.53
CA LEU A 37 7.14 -8.97 -8.16
C LEU A 37 5.88 -9.15 -9.02
N MET A 38 5.42 -8.09 -9.70
CA MET A 38 4.25 -8.11 -10.58
C MET A 38 4.24 -9.25 -11.62
N PRO A 39 5.32 -9.52 -12.38
CA PRO A 39 5.34 -10.65 -13.32
C PRO A 39 5.26 -12.01 -12.62
N PHE A 40 5.75 -12.14 -11.38
CA PHE A 40 5.75 -13.39 -10.61
C PHE A 40 4.46 -13.63 -9.82
N ALA A 41 3.54 -12.65 -9.80
CA ALA A 41 2.32 -12.72 -9.01
C ALA A 41 1.42 -13.89 -9.41
N ASN A 42 1.33 -14.19 -10.72
CA ASN A 42 0.53 -15.31 -11.22
C ASN A 42 1.10 -16.67 -10.80
N ASP A 43 2.42 -16.85 -10.90
CA ASP A 43 3.08 -18.12 -10.52
C ASP A 43 2.93 -18.38 -9.02
N LEU A 44 3.10 -17.34 -8.20
CA LEU A 44 2.89 -17.44 -6.76
C LEU A 44 1.42 -17.74 -6.43
N PHE A 45 0.48 -17.11 -7.14
CA PHE A 45 -0.93 -17.38 -6.98
C PHE A 45 -1.28 -18.81 -7.35
N HIS A 46 -0.79 -19.33 -8.48
CA HIS A 46 -1.01 -20.72 -8.89
C HIS A 46 -0.44 -21.72 -7.89
N LEU A 47 0.79 -21.52 -7.41
CA LEU A 47 1.41 -22.37 -6.39
C LEU A 47 0.59 -22.44 -5.10
N LEU A 48 0.01 -21.31 -4.68
CA LEU A 48 -0.82 -21.22 -3.47
C LEU A 48 -2.27 -21.70 -3.72
N ALA A 49 -2.78 -21.56 -4.94
CA ALA A 49 -4.14 -21.94 -5.33
C ALA A 49 -4.27 -23.43 -5.62
N ASP A 50 -3.24 -24.10 -6.12
CA ASP A 50 -3.22 -25.54 -6.42
C ASP A 50 -3.77 -26.44 -5.27
N PRO A 51 -3.31 -26.31 -4.01
CA PRO A 51 -3.87 -27.12 -2.92
C PRO A 51 -5.33 -26.78 -2.59
N LEU A 52 -5.81 -25.58 -2.92
CA LEU A 52 -7.20 -25.19 -2.73
C LEU A 52 -8.09 -25.70 -3.87
N LEU A 53 -7.59 -25.70 -5.11
CA LEU A 53 -8.27 -26.24 -6.28
C LEU A 53 -8.51 -27.75 -6.16
N THR A 54 -7.57 -28.51 -5.60
CA THR A 54 -7.74 -29.96 -5.35
C THR A 54 -8.78 -30.30 -4.28
N LYS A 55 -9.21 -29.32 -3.47
CA LYS A 55 -10.25 -29.48 -2.44
C LYS A 55 -11.59 -28.92 -2.86
N LEU A 56 -11.68 -28.29 -4.04
CA LEU A 56 -12.93 -27.74 -4.55
C LEU A 56 -13.76 -28.84 -5.24
N PRO A 57 -15.07 -28.92 -4.98
CA PRO A 57 -15.97 -29.84 -5.67
C PRO A 57 -16.00 -29.55 -7.18
N GLU A 58 -16.08 -30.60 -8.00
CA GLU A 58 -16.14 -30.48 -9.46
C GLU A 58 -17.27 -29.54 -9.89
N GLY A 59 -16.92 -28.50 -10.65
CA GLY A 59 -17.85 -27.46 -11.12
C GLY A 59 -17.73 -26.11 -10.43
N THR A 60 -16.85 -25.94 -9.43
CA THR A 60 -16.63 -24.64 -8.77
C THR A 60 -15.50 -23.87 -9.46
N GLN A 61 -15.83 -22.69 -10.02
CA GLN A 61 -14.87 -21.80 -10.67
C GLN A 61 -14.21 -20.88 -9.62
N MET A 62 -12.89 -20.77 -9.63
CA MET A 62 -12.17 -19.85 -8.74
C MET A 62 -12.53 -18.40 -9.11
N ILE A 63 -13.19 -17.68 -8.19
CA ILE A 63 -13.46 -16.24 -8.35
C ILE A 63 -12.27 -15.47 -7.78
N ALA A 64 -11.44 -14.92 -8.67
CA ALA A 64 -10.39 -13.99 -8.30
C ALA A 64 -11.02 -12.64 -7.92
N ILE A 65 -11.40 -12.49 -6.65
CA ILE A 65 -11.79 -11.19 -6.09
C ILE A 65 -10.54 -10.31 -5.99
N ASP A 66 -10.62 -9.12 -6.59
CA ASP A 66 -9.54 -8.13 -6.55
C ASP A 66 -9.22 -7.79 -5.09
N VAL A 67 -7.98 -8.11 -4.67
CA VAL A 67 -7.49 -7.94 -3.29
C VAL A 67 -7.49 -6.49 -2.85
N ALA A 68 -7.49 -5.53 -3.78
CA ALA A 68 -7.54 -4.11 -3.50
C ALA A 68 -8.97 -3.59 -3.22
N SER A 69 -10.00 -4.32 -3.68
CA SER A 69 -11.40 -3.89 -3.59
C SER A 69 -11.90 -3.63 -2.16
N PRO A 70 -11.55 -4.40 -1.11
CA PRO A 70 -12.05 -4.13 0.25
C PRO A 70 -11.48 -2.83 0.81
N PHE A 71 -10.29 -2.44 0.35
CA PHE A 71 -9.61 -1.23 0.81
C PHE A 71 -10.12 0.03 0.11
N PHE A 72 -10.32 -0.01 -1.21
CA PHE A 72 -10.73 1.17 -1.98
C PHE A 72 -12.24 1.40 -2.02
N THR A 73 -13.06 0.38 -1.74
CA THR A 73 -14.53 0.53 -1.77
C THR A 73 -15.05 1.58 -0.78
N PRO A 74 -14.60 1.62 0.50
CA PRO A 74 -15.00 2.68 1.42
C PRO A 74 -14.65 4.07 0.93
N PHE A 75 -13.42 4.29 0.42
CA PHE A 75 -12.96 5.58 -0.10
C PHE A 75 -13.81 6.05 -1.29
N LYS A 76 -14.07 5.18 -2.26
CA LYS A 76 -14.90 5.50 -3.43
C LYS A 76 -16.32 5.90 -3.03
N LEU A 77 -16.92 5.18 -2.08
CA LEU A 77 -18.26 5.49 -1.58
C LEU A 77 -18.32 6.83 -0.86
N THR A 78 -17.35 7.11 0.02
CA THR A 78 -17.29 8.41 0.71
C THR A 78 -17.14 9.56 -0.27
N LEU A 79 -16.32 9.42 -1.31
CA LEU A 79 -16.05 10.47 -2.29
C LEU A 79 -17.26 10.75 -3.21
N VAL A 80 -18.08 9.73 -3.51
CA VAL A 80 -19.34 9.90 -4.27
C VAL A 80 -20.45 10.50 -3.42
N LEU A 81 -20.42 10.29 -2.10
CA LEU A 81 -21.36 10.87 -1.13
C LEU A 81 -20.99 12.29 -0.68
N SER A 82 -19.78 12.77 -1.00
CA SER A 82 -19.27 14.11 -0.68
C SER A 82 -19.65 15.12 -1.76
#